data_AF-A0A1J6JWY8-F1
#
_entry.id   AF-A0A1J6JWY8-F1
#
_cell.length_a   1.000
_cell.length_b   1.000
_cell.length_c   1.000
_cell.angle_alpha   90.00
_cell.angle_beta   90.00
_cell.angle_gamma   90.00
#
_symmetry.space_group_name_H-M   'P 1'
#
loop_
_entity.id
_entity.type
_entity.pdbx_description
1 polymer ?
#
loop_
_entity_poly.entity_id
_entity_poly.type
_entity_poly.pdbx_seq_one_letter_code
_entity_poly.pdbx_strand_id
1 'polypeptide(L)'
;MASISIPLVYKSHSLSRSSSYRPHFTTPQLHLPIQFKCSATNEGSNNEESSCQFKQLRNVACGFLAVWAVANSVSPVIAAGQRLPPLSTDPDRCARAFVGNTIGQANGVYDKPLDLRFCDYTNEKNNLKGKSLAAALMSGAIFDGADMTEVIMSKAYAVGASFKGTDFSNAVLDRVNFEKANLQGASFKNTVLSGSTFNDAQLEDADFEDTIIGYIDLQKICLNKTINEEGRVNLGCR
;
A
#
# COMPACT_ATOMS: atom_id res chain seq x y z
N MET A 1 30.32 -64.79 5.90
CA MET A 1 30.90 -64.33 4.63
C MET A 1 30.06 -64.89 3.50
N ALA A 2 29.25 -64.05 2.85
CA ALA A 2 28.51 -64.39 1.64
C ALA A 2 28.39 -63.10 0.82
N SER A 3 29.18 -63.03 -0.24
CA SER A 3 29.26 -61.93 -1.21
C SER A 3 28.28 -62.20 -2.34
N ILE A 4 27.30 -61.31 -2.53
CA ILE A 4 26.34 -61.37 -3.63
C ILE A 4 26.64 -60.20 -4.58
N SER A 5 27.10 -60.57 -5.78
CA SER A 5 27.44 -59.68 -6.90
C SER A 5 26.20 -59.50 -7.80
N ILE A 6 25.85 -58.25 -8.12
CA ILE A 6 24.76 -57.93 -9.07
C ILE A 6 25.39 -57.28 -10.32
N PRO A 7 25.02 -57.68 -11.56
CA PRO A 7 25.57 -57.09 -12.78
C PRO A 7 24.89 -55.77 -13.13
N LEU A 8 25.70 -54.78 -13.52
CA LEU A 8 25.29 -53.51 -14.11
C LEU A 8 24.82 -53.71 -15.56
N VAL A 9 23.55 -53.41 -15.84
CA VAL A 9 23.01 -53.32 -17.21
C VAL A 9 23.09 -51.87 -17.67
N TYR A 10 23.97 -51.60 -18.63
CA TYR A 10 24.14 -50.30 -19.28
C TYR A 10 23.06 -50.13 -20.37
N LYS A 11 22.18 -49.14 -20.24
CA LYS A 11 21.18 -48.80 -21.27
C LYS A 11 21.54 -47.44 -21.87
N SER A 12 22.03 -47.46 -23.09
CA SER A 12 22.31 -46.27 -23.92
C SER A 12 21.00 -45.66 -24.42
N HIS A 13 20.66 -44.47 -23.94
CA HIS A 13 19.58 -43.67 -24.53
C HIS A 13 20.15 -42.41 -25.20
N SER A 14 19.89 -42.33 -26.49
CA SER A 14 20.20 -41.25 -27.41
C SER A 14 19.52 -39.93 -27.02
N LEU A 15 20.30 -38.86 -27.02
CA LEU A 15 19.87 -37.47 -26.86
C LEU A 15 18.98 -37.03 -28.03
N SER A 16 17.68 -36.84 -27.78
CA SER A 16 16.78 -36.09 -28.66
C SER A 16 16.75 -34.62 -28.24
N ARG A 17 17.22 -33.74 -29.13
CA ARG A 17 17.11 -32.27 -29.07
C ARG A 17 15.66 -31.85 -28.83
N SER A 18 15.37 -31.22 -27.69
CA SER A 18 14.15 -30.43 -27.50
C SER A 18 14.46 -28.95 -27.74
N SER A 19 13.86 -28.42 -28.79
CA SER A 19 13.89 -27.02 -29.22
C SER A 19 13.45 -26.05 -28.11
N SER A 20 14.31 -25.07 -27.84
CA SER A 20 14.03 -23.90 -27.01
C SER A 20 13.08 -22.94 -27.74
N TYR A 21 11.81 -22.91 -27.33
CA TYR A 21 10.86 -21.88 -27.73
C TYR A 21 11.20 -20.55 -27.03
N ARG A 22 11.73 -19.59 -27.80
CA ARG A 22 11.78 -18.17 -27.40
C ARG A 22 10.53 -17.46 -27.94
N PRO A 23 9.75 -16.75 -27.12
CA PRO A 23 8.74 -15.84 -27.65
C PRO A 23 9.43 -14.59 -28.23
N HIS A 24 9.25 -14.38 -29.53
CA HIS A 24 9.63 -13.14 -30.21
C HIS A 24 8.67 -12.02 -29.80
N PHE A 25 9.21 -10.99 -29.15
CA PHE A 25 8.55 -9.69 -29.01
C PHE A 25 8.59 -8.96 -30.35
N THR A 26 7.44 -8.84 -31.02
CA THR A 26 7.26 -7.95 -32.16
C THR A 26 6.85 -6.57 -31.67
N THR A 27 7.74 -5.60 -31.83
CA THR A 27 7.47 -4.17 -31.68
C THR A 27 6.46 -3.71 -32.73
N PRO A 28 5.32 -3.06 -32.37
CA PRO A 28 4.47 -2.41 -33.35
C PRO A 28 5.08 -1.06 -33.74
N GLN A 29 5.55 -0.94 -34.98
CA GLN A 29 5.87 0.35 -35.59
C GLN A 29 4.57 1.06 -35.97
N LEU A 30 4.32 2.22 -35.35
CA LEU A 30 3.28 3.15 -35.75
C LEU A 30 3.77 3.91 -36.99
N HIS A 31 3.24 3.56 -38.16
CA HIS A 31 3.42 4.36 -39.38
C HIS A 31 2.34 5.44 -39.46
N LEU A 32 2.75 6.70 -39.34
CA LEU A 32 2.01 7.87 -39.81
C LEU A 32 2.40 8.16 -41.26
N PRO A 33 1.41 8.42 -42.13
CA PRO A 33 1.56 9.56 -43.01
C PRO A 33 0.22 10.31 -43.16
N ILE A 34 0.07 11.45 -42.51
CA ILE A 34 -0.91 12.46 -42.91
C ILE A 34 -0.16 13.50 -43.75
N GLN A 35 -0.30 13.38 -45.07
CA GLN A 35 0.15 14.39 -46.02
C GLN A 35 -0.90 15.50 -46.09
N PHE A 36 -0.56 16.71 -45.64
CA PHE A 36 -1.32 17.91 -45.98
C PHE A 36 -0.84 18.42 -47.34
N LYS A 37 -1.73 18.35 -48.33
CA LYS A 37 -1.49 18.82 -49.70
C LYS A 37 -2.04 20.24 -49.80
N CYS A 38 -1.16 21.24 -49.85
CA CYS A 38 -1.52 22.58 -50.25
C CYS A 38 -1.45 22.65 -51.79
N SER A 39 -2.58 22.88 -52.45
CA SER A 39 -2.61 23.27 -53.86
C SER A 39 -3.30 24.62 -53.98
N ALA A 40 -2.52 25.63 -54.38
CA ALA A 40 -3.03 26.88 -54.89
C ALA A 40 -3.32 26.72 -56.38
N THR A 41 -4.54 27.05 -56.80
CA THR A 41 -4.86 27.32 -58.21
C THR A 41 -5.80 28.51 -58.27
N ASN A 42 -5.27 29.60 -58.83
CA ASN A 42 -5.98 30.80 -59.26
C ASN A 42 -6.61 30.55 -60.63
N GLU A 43 -7.92 30.71 -60.74
CA GLU A 43 -8.68 31.14 -61.92
C GLU A 43 -9.97 31.75 -61.35
N GLY A 44 -10.56 32.88 -61.76
CA GLY A 44 -10.35 33.84 -62.84
C GLY A 44 -11.64 34.67 -62.89
N SER A 45 -11.48 36.00 -62.97
CA SER A 45 -12.45 37.06 -63.34
C SER A 45 -13.95 36.91 -63.02
N ASN A 46 -14.50 37.91 -62.32
CA ASN A 46 -15.33 38.92 -63.00
C ASN A 46 -15.49 40.17 -62.13
N ASN A 47 -15.26 41.32 -62.78
CA ASN A 47 -15.53 42.65 -62.29
C ASN A 47 -17.04 42.88 -62.26
N GLU A 48 -17.57 43.49 -61.21
CA GLU A 48 -18.60 44.52 -61.35
C GLU A 48 -18.64 45.43 -60.12
N GLU A 49 -19.04 46.67 -60.41
CA GLU A 49 -18.74 47.90 -59.72
C GLU A 49 -19.58 48.17 -58.45
N SER A 50 -18.97 48.95 -57.56
CA SER A 50 -19.55 50.09 -56.84
C SER A 50 -20.87 49.92 -56.08
N SER A 51 -20.80 49.95 -54.74
CA SER A 51 -21.62 50.90 -53.96
C SER A 51 -21.09 51.06 -52.52
N CYS A 52 -20.65 52.29 -52.23
CA CYS A 52 -20.75 53.04 -50.97
C CYS A 52 -21.92 52.61 -50.05
N GLN A 53 -21.96 52.80 -48.72
CA GLN A 53 -21.23 53.66 -47.79
C GLN A 53 -21.70 53.32 -46.35
N PHE A 54 -20.86 53.62 -45.35
CA PHE A 54 -21.24 54.11 -44.01
C PHE A 54 -22.14 53.24 -43.09
N LYS A 55 -21.54 52.72 -42.00
CA LYS A 55 -21.74 53.27 -40.64
C LYS A 55 -20.88 52.53 -39.60
N GLN A 56 -20.52 53.31 -38.59
CA GLN A 56 -19.53 53.09 -37.56
C GLN A 56 -19.81 51.91 -36.59
N LEU A 57 -18.71 51.48 -35.93
CA LEU A 57 -18.62 51.05 -34.53
C LEU A 57 -19.50 49.88 -34.07
N ARG A 58 -18.92 48.69 -33.89
CA ARG A 58 -18.62 48.10 -32.55
C ARG A 58 -18.06 46.68 -32.64
N ASN A 59 -17.24 46.38 -31.63
CA ASN A 59 -16.92 45.06 -31.07
C ASN A 59 -15.67 44.34 -31.60
N VAL A 60 -14.54 44.83 -31.07
CA VAL A 60 -13.39 44.03 -30.63
C VAL A 60 -13.88 42.91 -29.70
N ALA A 61 -13.67 41.65 -30.08
CA ALA A 61 -13.44 40.51 -29.18
C ALA A 61 -13.36 39.22 -29.99
N CYS A 62 -12.16 38.75 -30.31
CA CYS A 62 -11.83 37.34 -30.48
C CYS A 62 -10.34 37.21 -30.77
N GLY A 63 -9.53 37.38 -29.72
CA GLY A 63 -8.08 37.32 -29.84
C GLY A 63 -7.38 37.02 -28.52
N PHE A 64 -8.00 36.29 -27.60
CA PHE A 64 -7.37 35.89 -26.33
C PHE A 64 -7.85 34.54 -25.75
N LEU A 65 -8.50 33.68 -26.54
CA LEU A 65 -9.00 32.37 -26.06
C LEU A 65 -8.23 31.16 -26.62
N ALA A 66 -6.92 31.27 -26.80
CA ALA A 66 -6.10 30.14 -27.26
C ALA A 66 -4.86 29.85 -26.37
N VAL A 67 -4.73 30.51 -25.21
CA VAL A 67 -3.56 30.34 -24.32
C VAL A 67 -3.91 29.64 -22.99
N TRP A 68 -5.19 29.36 -22.72
CA TRP A 68 -5.63 28.71 -21.47
C TRP A 68 -5.90 27.20 -21.58
N ALA A 69 -5.62 26.57 -22.73
CA ALA A 69 -5.88 25.15 -22.92
C ALA A 69 -4.72 24.21 -22.52
N VAL A 70 -3.55 24.74 -22.09
CA VAL A 70 -2.37 23.91 -21.77
C VAL A 70 -1.87 24.08 -20.33
N ALA A 71 -2.37 25.07 -19.57
CA ALA A 71 -1.94 25.30 -18.18
C ALA A 71 -2.68 24.46 -17.12
N ASN A 72 -3.74 23.72 -17.50
CA ASN A 72 -4.55 22.91 -16.58
C ASN A 72 -4.55 21.41 -16.94
N SER A 73 -3.48 20.90 -17.56
CA SER A 73 -3.22 19.46 -17.49
C SER A 73 -2.57 19.15 -16.13
N VAL A 74 -3.38 19.27 -15.07
CA VAL A 74 -3.08 18.61 -13.81
C VAL A 74 -2.97 17.13 -14.16
N SER A 75 -1.74 16.65 -14.28
CA SER A 75 -1.49 15.22 -14.39
C SER A 75 -2.16 14.59 -13.17
N PRO A 76 -3.10 13.64 -13.31
CA PRO A 76 -3.67 12.97 -12.16
C PRO A 76 -2.64 11.94 -11.70
N VAL A 77 -1.60 12.41 -11.01
CA VAL A 77 -0.72 11.59 -10.17
C VAL A 77 -1.04 11.89 -8.69
N ILE A 78 -2.29 12.26 -8.41
CA ILE A 78 -2.80 12.44 -7.06
C ILE A 78 -3.53 11.15 -6.68
N ALA A 79 -3.07 10.55 -5.58
CA ALA A 79 -3.57 9.33 -4.96
C ALA A 79 -3.24 8.01 -5.70
N ALA A 80 -1.96 7.65 -5.73
CA ALA A 80 -1.61 6.22 -5.65
C ALA A 80 -1.96 5.70 -4.24
N GLY A 81 -3.26 5.66 -3.92
CA GLY A 81 -3.75 4.93 -2.76
C GLY A 81 -3.33 3.48 -2.93
N GLN A 82 -2.75 2.88 -1.89
CA GLN A 82 -2.36 1.47 -1.92
C GLN A 82 -3.58 0.64 -2.30
N ARG A 83 -3.55 0.01 -3.48
CA ARG A 83 -4.66 -0.82 -3.97
C ARG A 83 -4.68 -2.11 -3.15
N LEU A 84 -5.45 -2.10 -2.08
CA LEU A 84 -5.68 -3.27 -1.25
C LEU A 84 -6.39 -4.36 -2.06
N PRO A 85 -6.17 -5.66 -1.73
CA PRO A 85 -6.96 -6.72 -2.31
C PRO A 85 -8.45 -6.56 -1.94
N PRO A 86 -9.37 -7.16 -2.72
CA PRO A 86 -10.78 -7.17 -2.37
C PRO A 86 -11.00 -7.73 -0.97
N LEU A 87 -12.12 -7.36 -0.35
CA LEU A 87 -12.52 -7.93 0.93
C LEU A 87 -12.70 -9.45 0.80
N SER A 88 -12.17 -10.20 1.77
CA SER A 88 -12.38 -11.64 1.83
C SER A 88 -13.87 -11.97 1.93
N THR A 89 -14.34 -12.92 1.13
CA THR A 89 -15.73 -13.40 1.12
C THR A 89 -16.01 -14.46 2.19
N ASP A 90 -15.00 -14.81 2.99
CA ASP A 90 -15.10 -15.82 4.04
C ASP A 90 -15.92 -15.28 5.23
N PRO A 91 -17.07 -15.90 5.58
CA PRO A 91 -17.91 -15.45 6.68
C PRO A 91 -17.21 -15.58 8.04
N ASP A 92 -16.35 -16.59 8.20
CA ASP A 92 -15.66 -16.89 9.46
C ASP A 92 -14.24 -16.32 9.51
N ARG A 93 -13.93 -15.33 8.65
CA ARG A 93 -12.57 -14.75 8.53
C ARG A 93 -12.02 -14.26 9.87
N CYS A 94 -12.86 -13.65 10.69
CA CYS A 94 -12.45 -13.10 11.98
C CYS A 94 -12.17 -14.22 13.00
N ALA A 95 -13.05 -15.23 13.06
CA ALA A 95 -12.92 -16.32 14.03
C ALA A 95 -11.71 -17.24 13.74
N ARG A 96 -11.42 -17.50 12.46
CA ARG A 96 -10.35 -18.42 12.05
C ARG A 96 -8.98 -17.77 11.94
N ALA A 97 -8.90 -16.46 12.14
CA ALA A 97 -7.69 -15.67 11.99
C ALA A 97 -6.50 -16.16 12.81
N PHE A 98 -6.76 -16.70 14.01
CA PHE A 98 -5.71 -17.01 14.98
C PHE A 98 -5.46 -18.51 15.16
N VAL A 99 -6.09 -19.35 14.34
CA VAL A 99 -5.87 -20.79 14.40
C VAL A 99 -4.55 -21.09 13.68
N GLY A 100 -3.56 -21.58 14.43
CA GLY A 100 -2.27 -22.04 13.89
C GLY A 100 -1.21 -20.95 13.63
N ASN A 101 -1.46 -19.67 13.89
CA ASN A 101 -0.46 -18.58 13.74
C ASN A 101 0.37 -18.31 15.00
N THR A 102 0.39 -19.22 15.97
CA THR A 102 1.25 -19.06 17.15
C THR A 102 2.70 -19.21 16.75
N ILE A 103 3.57 -18.38 17.32
CA ILE A 103 5.02 -18.47 17.16
C ILE A 103 5.49 -19.90 17.48
N GLY A 104 6.32 -20.48 16.60
CA GLY A 104 6.85 -21.84 16.77
C GLY A 104 6.00 -22.95 16.15
N GLN A 105 4.78 -22.67 15.68
CA GLN A 105 4.02 -23.61 14.83
C GLN A 105 4.48 -23.44 13.38
N ALA A 106 5.47 -24.23 12.95
CA ALA A 106 6.13 -24.14 11.64
C ALA A 106 5.23 -24.46 10.42
N ASN A 107 3.93 -24.69 10.62
CA ASN A 107 2.98 -25.05 9.58
C ASN A 107 2.16 -23.85 9.06
N GLY A 108 2.35 -22.65 9.64
CA GLY A 108 1.55 -21.46 9.33
C GLY A 108 2.08 -20.61 8.17
N VAL A 109 2.38 -21.21 7.01
CA VAL A 109 2.52 -20.40 5.79
C VAL A 109 1.11 -20.09 5.31
N TYR A 110 0.65 -18.86 5.60
CA TYR A 110 -0.62 -18.39 5.08
C TYR A 110 -0.47 -18.09 3.58
N ASP A 111 -1.11 -18.89 2.74
CA ASP A 111 -1.17 -18.66 1.28
C ASP A 111 -1.84 -17.33 0.93
N LYS A 112 -2.57 -16.73 1.87
CA LYS A 112 -3.30 -15.47 1.72
C LYS A 112 -3.05 -14.54 2.91
N PRO A 113 -2.99 -13.21 2.70
CA PRO A 113 -2.89 -12.27 3.80
C PRO A 113 -4.11 -12.40 4.72
N LEU A 114 -3.86 -12.28 6.02
CA LEU A 114 -4.91 -12.38 7.03
C LEU A 114 -5.83 -11.14 6.93
N ASP A 115 -7.11 -11.35 6.65
CA ASP A 115 -8.08 -10.26 6.48
C ASP A 115 -8.96 -10.09 7.71
N LEU A 116 -8.59 -9.11 8.55
CA LEU A 116 -9.28 -8.74 9.79
C LEU A 116 -10.04 -7.42 9.66
N ARG A 117 -10.22 -6.89 8.45
CA ARG A 117 -10.92 -5.61 8.24
C ARG A 117 -12.31 -5.67 8.86
N PHE A 118 -12.63 -4.63 9.65
CA PHE A 118 -13.91 -4.47 10.35
C PHE A 118 -14.27 -5.62 11.32
N CYS A 119 -13.30 -6.43 11.73
CA CYS A 119 -13.52 -7.41 12.80
C CYS A 119 -13.49 -6.70 14.18
N ASP A 120 -14.23 -7.26 15.13
CA ASP A 120 -14.29 -6.79 16.51
C ASP A 120 -13.69 -7.84 17.45
N TYR A 121 -12.65 -7.45 18.18
CA TYR A 121 -11.92 -8.24 19.18
C TYR A 121 -11.83 -7.49 20.51
N THR A 122 -12.83 -6.66 20.81
CA THR A 122 -12.89 -5.89 22.05
C THR A 122 -12.75 -6.81 23.26
N ASN A 123 -11.79 -6.51 24.14
CA ASN A 123 -11.44 -7.26 25.35
C ASN A 123 -11.05 -8.73 25.10
N GLU A 124 -10.58 -9.08 23.91
CA GLU A 124 -10.07 -10.42 23.62
C GLU A 124 -8.73 -10.64 24.35
N LYS A 125 -8.68 -11.62 25.27
CA LYS A 125 -7.52 -11.83 26.15
C LYS A 125 -6.64 -13.02 25.80
N ASN A 126 -7.17 -14.02 25.11
CA ASN A 126 -6.47 -15.30 24.97
C ASN A 126 -6.07 -15.62 23.54
N ASN A 127 -6.81 -15.09 22.55
CA ASN A 127 -6.61 -15.48 21.17
C ASN A 127 -5.49 -14.73 20.45
N LEU A 128 -5.05 -13.59 20.98
CA LEU A 128 -4.14 -12.65 20.29
C LEU A 128 -2.71 -12.65 20.84
N LYS A 129 -2.51 -13.10 22.08
CA LYS A 129 -1.19 -13.22 22.70
C LYS A 129 -0.26 -14.13 21.90
N GLY A 130 0.96 -13.67 21.63
CA GLY A 130 2.01 -14.44 20.95
C GLY A 130 1.67 -14.85 19.51
N LYS A 131 0.70 -14.20 18.88
CA LYS A 131 0.29 -14.50 17.50
C LYS A 131 1.11 -13.73 16.47
N SER A 132 1.26 -14.33 15.29
CA SER A 132 1.78 -13.65 14.11
C SER A 132 0.63 -13.08 13.27
N LEU A 133 0.68 -11.77 13.03
CA LEU A 133 -0.23 -11.01 12.15
C LEU A 133 0.56 -10.40 10.97
N ALA A 134 1.52 -11.16 10.44
CA ALA A 134 2.30 -10.75 9.28
C ALA A 134 1.39 -10.43 8.08
N ALA A 135 1.60 -9.25 7.49
CA ALA A 135 0.82 -8.71 6.37
C ALA A 135 -0.71 -8.68 6.61
N ALA A 136 -1.16 -8.68 7.86
CA ALA A 136 -2.59 -8.63 8.18
C ALA A 136 -3.22 -7.31 7.71
N LEU A 137 -4.41 -7.41 7.14
CA LEU A 137 -5.26 -6.28 6.75
C LEU A 137 -6.25 -6.03 7.88
N MET A 138 -6.09 -4.93 8.60
CA MET A 138 -6.82 -4.64 9.84
C MET A 138 -7.56 -3.30 9.77
N SER A 139 -7.75 -2.73 8.59
CA SER A 139 -8.42 -1.43 8.45
C SER A 139 -9.81 -1.43 9.09
N GLY A 140 -10.04 -0.46 9.97
CA GLY A 140 -11.30 -0.32 10.71
C GLY A 140 -11.63 -1.49 11.65
N ALA A 141 -10.67 -2.38 11.96
CA ALA A 141 -10.84 -3.39 12.99
C ALA A 141 -10.80 -2.76 14.38
N ILE A 142 -11.42 -3.43 15.36
CA ILE A 142 -11.48 -2.99 16.75
C ILE A 142 -10.78 -4.04 17.62
N PHE A 143 -9.76 -3.63 18.36
CA PHE A 143 -8.97 -4.44 19.29
C PHE A 143 -8.94 -3.81 20.69
N ASP A 144 -9.91 -2.96 20.99
CA ASP A 144 -9.94 -2.17 22.23
C ASP A 144 -9.88 -3.08 23.46
N GLY A 145 -8.92 -2.83 24.35
CA GLY A 145 -8.71 -3.62 25.57
C GLY A 145 -8.22 -5.06 25.33
N ALA A 146 -7.83 -5.42 24.11
CA ALA A 146 -7.30 -6.74 23.80
C ALA A 146 -5.90 -6.96 24.39
N ASP A 147 -5.61 -8.21 24.77
CA ASP A 147 -4.26 -8.66 25.10
C ASP A 147 -3.56 -9.09 23.80
N MET A 148 -2.69 -8.21 23.31
CA MET A 148 -1.80 -8.48 22.17
C MET A 148 -0.34 -8.58 22.64
N THR A 149 -0.13 -9.05 23.89
CA THR A 149 1.23 -9.25 24.41
C THR A 149 2.00 -10.23 23.55
N GLU A 150 3.28 -9.96 23.32
CA GLU A 150 4.17 -10.80 22.50
C GLU A 150 3.70 -10.98 21.03
N VAL A 151 2.75 -10.18 20.55
CA VAL A 151 2.30 -10.25 19.16
C VAL A 151 3.44 -9.85 18.21
N ILE A 152 3.50 -10.50 17.04
CA ILE A 152 4.40 -10.11 15.95
C ILE A 152 3.55 -9.57 14.81
N MET A 153 3.74 -8.29 14.51
CA MET A 153 3.15 -7.64 13.35
C MET A 153 4.27 -7.18 12.43
N SER A 154 4.39 -7.80 11.26
CA SER A 154 5.31 -7.33 10.21
C SER A 154 4.51 -6.91 8.99
N LYS A 155 4.73 -5.69 8.49
CA LYS A 155 4.06 -5.14 7.29
C LYS A 155 2.53 -5.17 7.37
N ALA A 156 1.97 -5.10 8.58
CA ALA A 156 0.53 -5.10 8.79
C ALA A 156 -0.08 -3.74 8.42
N TYR A 157 -1.31 -3.75 7.91
CA TYR A 157 -2.02 -2.56 7.46
C TYR A 157 -3.19 -2.28 8.40
N ALA A 158 -2.99 -1.41 9.39
CA ALA A 158 -3.92 -1.13 10.48
C ALA A 158 -4.52 0.28 10.41
N VAL A 159 -4.64 0.82 9.18
CA VAL A 159 -5.12 2.19 8.97
C VAL A 159 -6.55 2.36 9.49
N GLY A 160 -6.75 3.34 10.37
CA GLY A 160 -8.04 3.64 10.98
C GLY A 160 -8.58 2.55 11.92
N ALA A 161 -7.75 1.57 12.32
CA ALA A 161 -8.13 0.59 13.32
C ALA A 161 -8.16 1.20 14.73
N SER A 162 -8.91 0.59 15.65
CA SER A 162 -8.92 0.94 17.06
C SER A 162 -8.17 -0.10 17.88
N PHE A 163 -7.27 0.37 18.71
CA PHE A 163 -6.43 -0.37 19.65
C PHE A 163 -6.42 0.34 21.00
N LYS A 164 -7.57 0.92 21.39
CA LYS A 164 -7.67 1.70 22.61
C LYS A 164 -7.45 0.81 23.82
N GLY A 165 -6.48 1.14 24.67
CA GLY A 165 -6.15 0.34 25.86
C GLY A 165 -5.64 -1.08 25.54
N THR A 166 -5.22 -1.34 24.30
CA THR A 166 -4.63 -2.62 23.91
C THR A 166 -3.26 -2.77 24.54
N ASP A 167 -2.94 -3.98 25.00
CA ASP A 167 -1.62 -4.31 25.53
C ASP A 167 -0.72 -4.90 24.44
N PHE A 168 0.32 -4.17 24.02
CA PHE A 168 1.37 -4.63 23.11
C PHE A 168 2.69 -4.97 23.83
N SER A 169 2.65 -5.25 25.14
CA SER A 169 3.86 -5.53 25.90
C SER A 169 4.66 -6.68 25.29
N ASN A 170 5.97 -6.49 25.14
CA ASN A 170 6.89 -7.44 24.50
C ASN A 170 6.59 -7.75 23.01
N ALA A 171 5.77 -6.96 22.33
CA ALA A 171 5.46 -7.14 20.91
C ALA A 171 6.62 -6.74 19.99
N VAL A 172 6.57 -7.22 18.74
CA VAL A 172 7.45 -6.79 17.65
C VAL A 172 6.59 -6.19 16.54
N LEU A 173 6.69 -4.87 16.35
CA LEU A 173 5.91 -4.12 15.38
C LEU A 173 6.84 -3.54 14.29
N ASP A 174 7.06 -4.34 13.25
CA ASP A 174 7.91 -4.01 12.12
C ASP A 174 7.09 -3.53 10.92
N ARG A 175 7.30 -2.29 10.48
CA ARG A 175 6.67 -1.68 9.29
C ARG A 175 5.14 -1.74 9.33
N VAL A 176 4.55 -1.55 10.50
CA VAL A 176 3.10 -1.51 10.67
C VAL A 176 2.59 -0.12 10.32
N ASN A 177 1.52 -0.07 9.52
CA ASN A 177 0.86 1.19 9.22
C ASN A 177 -0.29 1.44 10.20
N PHE A 178 -0.05 2.32 11.18
CA PHE A 178 -1.05 2.80 12.14
C PHE A 178 -1.63 4.17 11.75
N GLU A 179 -1.58 4.57 10.47
CA GLU A 179 -2.15 5.86 10.05
C GLU A 179 -3.62 5.98 10.49
N LYS A 180 -3.99 7.09 11.13
CA LYS A 180 -5.33 7.35 11.68
C LYS A 180 -5.83 6.32 12.70
N ALA A 181 -4.98 5.45 13.21
CA ALA A 181 -5.38 4.47 14.22
C ALA A 181 -5.64 5.15 15.57
N ASN A 182 -6.58 4.61 16.34
CA ASN A 182 -6.78 4.99 17.73
C ASN A 182 -5.93 4.07 18.63
N LEU A 183 -4.89 4.62 19.25
CA LEU A 183 -3.97 3.93 20.15
C LEU A 183 -3.99 4.56 21.56
N GLN A 184 -5.10 5.22 21.91
CA GLN A 184 -5.26 5.86 23.21
C GLN A 184 -5.12 4.86 24.35
N GLY A 185 -4.25 5.15 25.32
CA GLY A 185 -3.99 4.27 26.46
C GLY A 185 -3.35 2.92 26.09
N ALA A 186 -2.89 2.73 24.85
CA ALA A 186 -2.22 1.49 24.45
C ALA A 186 -0.87 1.36 25.16
N SER A 187 -0.50 0.15 25.56
CA SER A 187 0.78 -0.12 26.22
C SER A 187 1.79 -0.69 25.23
N PHE A 188 2.93 -0.02 25.06
CA PHE A 188 4.08 -0.46 24.26
C PHE A 188 5.28 -0.85 25.13
N LYS A 189 5.03 -1.33 26.36
CA LYS A 189 6.09 -1.70 27.31
C LYS A 189 7.02 -2.75 26.71
N ASN A 190 8.33 -2.49 26.67
CA ASN A 190 9.32 -3.41 26.10
C ASN A 190 8.99 -3.83 24.64
N THR A 191 8.27 -2.99 23.88
CA THR A 191 7.92 -3.27 22.48
C THR A 191 9.07 -2.85 21.56
N VAL A 192 9.30 -3.62 20.49
CA VAL A 192 10.20 -3.23 19.41
C VAL A 192 9.41 -2.52 18.31
N LEU A 193 9.69 -1.24 18.07
CA LEU A 193 9.14 -0.43 16.98
C LEU A 193 10.20 -0.20 15.90
N SER A 194 9.96 -0.72 14.70
CA SER A 194 10.87 -0.55 13.56
C SER A 194 10.10 -0.19 12.30
N GLY A 195 10.34 0.97 11.71
CA GLY A 195 9.75 1.39 10.44
C GLY A 195 8.22 1.55 10.41
N SER A 196 7.56 1.51 11.56
CA SER A 196 6.11 1.70 11.70
C SER A 196 5.72 3.18 11.58
N THR A 197 4.52 3.46 11.08
CA THR A 197 4.04 4.83 10.82
C THR A 197 2.83 5.17 11.67
N PHE A 198 2.83 6.37 12.27
CA PHE A 198 1.80 6.86 13.19
C PHE A 198 1.16 8.18 12.74
N ASN A 199 1.13 8.43 11.42
CA ASN A 199 0.56 9.67 10.86
C ASN A 199 -0.92 9.80 11.26
N ASP A 200 -1.30 10.93 11.83
CA ASP A 200 -2.67 11.19 12.32
C ASP A 200 -3.20 10.16 13.34
N ALA A 201 -2.34 9.32 13.92
CA ALA A 201 -2.74 8.39 14.97
C ALA A 201 -2.99 9.11 16.29
N GLN A 202 -3.92 8.61 17.08
CA GLN A 202 -4.23 9.11 18.43
C GLN A 202 -3.43 8.31 19.46
N LEU A 203 -2.47 8.95 20.12
CA LEU A 203 -1.54 8.34 21.08
C LEU A 203 -1.67 8.96 22.48
N GLU A 204 -2.81 9.58 22.80
CA GLU A 204 -3.04 10.12 24.14
C GLU A 204 -2.93 8.98 25.17
N ASP A 205 -2.19 9.22 26.25
CA ASP A 205 -1.96 8.27 27.35
C ASP A 205 -1.32 6.93 26.94
N ALA A 206 -0.76 6.84 25.73
CA ALA A 206 0.01 5.67 25.32
C ALA A 206 1.31 5.55 26.14
N ASP A 207 1.60 4.35 26.61
CA ASP A 207 2.78 4.06 27.43
C ASP A 207 3.90 3.50 26.57
N PHE A 208 5.07 4.13 26.60
CA PHE A 208 6.26 3.76 25.85
C PHE A 208 7.45 3.36 26.73
N GLU A 209 7.21 3.01 28.00
CA GLU A 209 8.26 2.52 28.90
C GLU A 209 9.07 1.37 28.25
N ASP A 210 10.40 1.48 28.29
CA ASP A 210 11.33 0.51 27.70
C ASP A 210 11.10 0.17 26.22
N THR A 211 10.37 1.01 25.47
CA THR A 211 10.19 0.82 24.03
C THR A 211 11.52 0.94 23.29
N ILE A 212 11.84 -0.05 22.47
CA ILE A 212 13.02 -0.04 21.61
C ILE A 212 12.62 0.55 20.26
N ILE A 213 13.13 1.74 19.95
CA ILE A 213 12.86 2.45 18.71
C ILE A 213 14.13 3.03 18.10
N GLY A 214 14.27 2.91 16.78
CA GLY A 214 15.40 3.49 16.04
C GLY A 214 15.30 5.01 15.92
N TYR A 215 16.45 5.69 15.81
CA TYR A 215 16.52 7.16 15.77
C TYR A 215 15.61 7.81 14.70
N ILE A 216 15.54 7.23 13.51
CA ILE A 216 14.72 7.78 12.40
C ILE A 216 13.23 7.68 12.73
N ASP A 217 12.79 6.58 13.32
CA ASP A 217 11.38 6.36 13.64
C ASP A 217 10.98 7.15 14.89
N LEU A 218 11.90 7.31 15.84
CA LEU A 218 11.75 8.22 16.97
C LEU A 218 11.46 9.65 16.49
N GLN A 219 12.26 10.18 15.55
CA GLN A 219 12.03 11.52 15.02
C GLN A 219 10.64 11.67 14.41
N LYS A 220 10.12 10.64 13.73
CA LYS A 220 8.78 10.68 13.11
C LYS A 220 7.67 10.64 14.16
N ILE A 221 7.74 9.72 15.12
CA ILE A 221 6.69 9.57 16.14
C ILE A 221 6.63 10.81 17.04
N CYS A 222 7.77 11.46 17.33
CA CYS A 222 7.83 12.69 18.11
C CYS A 222 7.17 13.91 17.42
N LEU A 223 6.88 13.86 16.12
CA LEU A 223 6.07 14.88 15.43
C LEU A 223 4.59 14.80 15.78
N ASN A 224 4.14 13.64 16.28
CA ASN A 224 2.76 13.46 16.72
C ASN A 224 2.52 14.28 18.00
N LYS A 225 1.53 15.17 17.95
CA LYS A 225 1.19 16.10 19.04
C LYS A 225 0.26 15.50 20.09
N THR A 226 -0.31 14.33 19.83
CA THR A 226 -1.24 13.64 20.75
C THR A 226 -0.52 12.96 21.90
N ILE A 227 0.78 12.66 21.75
CA ILE A 227 1.59 12.05 22.80
C ILE A 227 1.74 13.05 23.95
N ASN A 228 1.40 12.61 25.16
CA ASN A 228 1.54 13.39 26.39
C ASN A 228 3.02 13.66 26.75
N GLU A 229 3.27 14.59 27.68
CA GLU A 229 4.63 14.99 28.05
C GLU A 229 5.45 13.81 28.59
N GLU A 230 4.84 12.95 29.40
CA GLU A 230 5.47 11.75 29.95
C GLU A 230 5.89 10.75 28.86
N GLY A 231 5.01 10.42 27.94
CA GLY A 231 5.30 9.53 26.81
C GLY A 231 6.39 10.08 25.90
N ARG A 232 6.44 11.40 25.71
CA ARG A 232 7.53 12.07 24.97
C ARG A 232 8.88 11.91 25.69
N VAL A 233 8.89 12.00 27.02
CA VAL A 233 10.11 11.77 27.83
C VAL A 233 10.54 10.31 27.76
N ASN A 234 9.60 9.36 27.90
CA ASN A 234 9.87 7.92 27.84
C ASN A 234 10.46 7.50 26.48
N LEU A 235 9.94 8.09 25.38
CA LEU A 235 10.50 7.89 24.04
C LEU A 235 11.85 8.58 23.83
N GLY A 236 12.19 9.59 24.63
CA GLY A 236 13.37 10.42 24.44
C GLY A 236 13.22 11.48 23.34
N CYS A 237 12.00 11.96 23.11
CA CYS A 237 11.74 13.12 22.24
C CYS A 237 12.46 14.36 22.78
N ARG A 238 13.15 15.08 21.91
CA ARG A 238 13.85 16.34 22.22
C ARG A 238 13.34 17.47 21.35
#